data_AF-A0A1V2L4S3-F1
#
_entry.id   AF-A0A1V2L4S3-F1
#
_cell.length_a   1.000
_cell.length_b   1.000
_cell.length_c   1.000
_cell.angle_alpha   90.00
_cell.angle_beta   90.00
_cell.angle_gamma   90.00
#
_symmetry.space_group_name_H-M   'P 1'
#
loop_
_entity.id
_entity.type
_entity.pdbx_description
1 polymer ?
#
loop_
_entity_poly.entity_id
_entity_poly.type
_entity_poly.pdbx_seq_one_letter_code
_entity_poly.pdbx_strand_id
1 'polypeptide(L)'
;MNVSTSTSGVRRRTAAQSNEEEENAAMLQLGSEFAVKQNVLKAPENGNLHPFEIAQLGSLACDDVDEAKTLIPSLVGKKTDEELQSILNQLSRLETPY
;
A
#
# COMPACT_ATOMS: atom_id res chain seq x y z
N MET A 1 -34.83 19.16 -5.74
CA MET A 1 -33.63 20.02 -5.73
C MET A 1 -32.46 19.10 -5.40
N ASN A 2 -31.62 18.78 -6.39
CA ASN A 2 -30.60 17.73 -6.25
C ASN A 2 -29.26 18.43 -5.97
N VAL A 3 -28.87 18.49 -4.71
CA VAL A 3 -27.60 19.08 -4.29
C VAL A 3 -26.54 17.99 -4.25
N SER A 4 -25.56 18.04 -5.16
CA SER A 4 -24.34 17.21 -5.08
C SER A 4 -23.30 17.96 -4.25
N THR A 5 -22.79 17.35 -3.19
CA THR A 5 -21.69 17.86 -2.38
C THR A 5 -20.37 17.28 -2.88
N SER A 6 -19.40 18.12 -3.21
CA SER A 6 -18.02 17.72 -3.49
C SER A 6 -17.33 17.29 -2.18
N THR A 7 -16.47 16.26 -2.22
CA THR A 7 -15.81 15.64 -1.04
C THR A 7 -14.74 16.53 -0.38
N SER A 8 -14.43 17.68 -0.97
CA SER A 8 -13.41 18.60 -0.43
C SER A 8 -14.08 19.69 0.40
N GLY A 9 -14.35 19.37 1.68
CA GLY A 9 -14.87 20.33 2.66
C GLY A 9 -13.87 21.46 2.95
N VAL A 10 -14.39 22.68 3.11
CA VAL A 10 -13.61 23.86 3.54
C VAL A 10 -13.11 23.63 4.97
N ARG A 11 -11.85 23.23 5.14
CA ARG A 11 -11.20 23.14 6.46
C ARG A 11 -10.94 24.53 7.04
N ARG A 12 -11.62 24.88 8.14
CA ARG A 12 -11.14 25.91 9.07
C ARG A 12 -10.20 25.24 10.07
N ARG A 13 -8.94 25.71 10.14
CA ARG A 13 -7.91 25.16 11.04
C ARG A 13 -8.17 25.59 12.49
N THR A 14 -8.18 24.65 13.43
CA THR A 14 -8.14 24.88 14.89
C THR A 14 -6.91 24.20 15.50
N ALA A 15 -6.51 24.64 16.71
CA ALA A 15 -5.23 24.32 17.34
C ALA A 15 -5.04 22.80 17.58
N ALA A 16 -4.01 22.25 16.92
CA ALA A 16 -3.33 20.97 17.15
C ALA A 16 -4.20 19.85 17.76
N GLN A 17 -5.13 19.30 16.98
CA GLN A 17 -5.62 17.95 17.25
C GLN A 17 -4.50 16.95 16.94
N SER A 18 -4.19 16.09 17.91
CA SER A 18 -3.54 14.80 17.67
C SER A 18 -4.51 13.96 16.83
N ASN A 19 -4.49 14.18 15.52
CA ASN A 19 -5.16 13.29 14.61
C ASN A 19 -4.36 11.99 14.70
N GLU A 20 -4.91 10.97 15.36
CA GLU A 20 -4.56 9.60 15.02
C GLU A 20 -4.62 9.55 13.49
N GLU A 21 -3.48 9.30 12.85
CA GLU A 21 -3.35 9.42 11.40
C GLU A 21 -4.32 8.42 10.77
N GLU A 22 -5.50 8.91 10.36
CA GLU A 22 -6.55 8.07 9.82
C GLU A 22 -5.98 7.34 8.60
N GLU A 23 -5.83 6.02 8.73
CA GLU A 23 -5.26 5.20 7.68
C GLU A 23 -6.25 5.07 6.52
N ASN A 24 -5.77 5.32 5.31
CA ASN A 24 -6.58 5.26 4.10
C ASN A 24 -5.85 4.46 3.01
N ALA A 25 -6.33 3.23 2.80
CA ALA A 25 -5.80 2.32 1.79
C ALA A 25 -5.94 2.86 0.36
N ALA A 26 -7.02 3.60 0.05
CA ALA A 26 -7.21 4.19 -1.28
C ALA A 26 -6.24 5.33 -1.57
N MET A 27 -5.72 5.99 -0.53
CA MET A 27 -4.77 7.10 -0.64
C MET A 27 -3.32 6.69 -0.35
N LEU A 28 -3.04 5.39 -0.12
CA LEU A 28 -1.74 4.89 0.36
C LEU A 28 -1.25 5.55 1.65
N GLN A 29 -2.19 6.05 2.46
CA GLN A 29 -1.90 6.63 3.75
C GLN A 29 -1.97 5.50 4.78
N LEU A 30 -0.89 4.72 4.87
CA LEU A 30 -0.75 3.62 5.83
C LEU A 30 -0.06 4.14 7.10
N GLY A 31 -0.30 3.51 8.25
CA GLY A 31 0.33 3.89 9.51
C GLY A 31 1.85 3.68 9.53
N SER A 32 2.49 4.20 10.58
CA SER A 32 3.96 4.19 10.72
C SER A 32 4.61 2.80 10.67
N GLU A 33 3.88 1.75 11.05
CA GLU A 33 4.32 0.35 10.94
C GLU A 33 4.60 -0.09 9.49
N PHE A 34 3.91 0.53 8.52
CA PHE A 34 4.03 0.19 7.10
C PHE A 34 5.06 1.06 6.36
N ALA A 35 5.68 2.02 7.03
CA ALA A 35 6.65 2.94 6.42
C ALA A 35 7.89 2.19 5.87
N VAL A 36 8.34 1.15 6.57
CA VAL A 36 9.52 0.36 6.14
C VAL A 36 9.19 -0.49 4.92
N LYS A 37 8.01 -1.14 4.90
CA LYS A 37 7.52 -1.90 3.74
C LYS A 37 7.32 -0.98 2.51
N GLN A 38 6.88 0.26 2.73
CA GLN A 38 6.74 1.24 1.65
C GLN A 38 8.08 1.58 0.96
N ASN A 39 9.21 1.60 1.67
CA ASN A 39 10.50 1.90 1.06
C ASN A 39 10.93 0.84 0.03
N VAL A 40 10.69 -0.45 0.33
CA VAL A 40 10.96 -1.57 -0.59
C VAL A 40 10.04 -1.47 -1.81
N LEU A 41 8.75 -1.22 -1.59
CA LEU A 41 7.76 -1.24 -2.66
C LEU A 41 7.82 0.01 -3.56
N LYS A 42 8.30 1.14 -3.05
CA LYS A 42 8.50 2.39 -3.81
C LYS A 42 9.91 2.52 -4.41
N ALA A 43 10.74 1.48 -4.31
CA ALA A 43 12.05 1.44 -4.94
C ALA A 43 11.94 1.61 -6.47
N PRO A 44 12.94 2.22 -7.14
CA PRO A 44 12.88 2.50 -8.57
C PRO A 44 12.72 1.24 -9.43
N GLU A 45 13.22 0.09 -8.99
CA GLU A 45 12.96 -1.20 -9.65
C GLU A 45 11.47 -1.55 -9.75
N ASN A 46 10.64 -1.04 -8.84
CA ASN A 46 9.20 -1.30 -8.76
C ASN A 46 8.36 -0.15 -9.33
N GLY A 47 8.97 0.78 -10.08
CA GLY A 47 8.30 1.96 -10.63
C GLY A 47 7.17 1.67 -11.63
N ASN A 48 7.04 0.43 -12.11
CA ASN A 48 5.95 -0.02 -12.96
C ASN A 48 4.73 -0.55 -12.20
N LEU A 49 4.81 -0.67 -10.86
CA LEU A 49 3.68 -1.04 -10.02
C LEU A 49 2.75 0.14 -9.83
N HIS A 50 1.45 -0.12 -9.97
CA HIS A 50 0.43 0.86 -9.67
C HIS A 50 0.37 1.10 -8.15
N PRO A 51 0.07 2.32 -7.68
CA PRO A 51 -0.01 2.59 -6.24
C PRO A 51 -0.97 1.64 -5.49
N PHE A 52 -2.05 1.20 -6.12
CA PHE A 52 -2.93 0.16 -5.56
C PHE A 52 -2.20 -1.17 -5.28
N GLU A 53 -1.32 -1.60 -6.18
CA GLU A 53 -0.57 -2.86 -6.03
C GLU A 53 0.47 -2.75 -4.92
N ILE A 54 1.12 -1.60 -4.82
CA ILE A 54 2.03 -1.27 -3.70
C ILE A 54 1.27 -1.33 -2.37
N ALA A 55 0.07 -0.76 -2.31
CA ALA A 55 -0.75 -0.82 -1.09
C ALA A 55 -1.12 -2.27 -0.74
N GLN A 56 -1.57 -3.05 -1.71
CA GLN A 56 -1.99 -4.44 -1.49
C GLN A 56 -0.82 -5.33 -1.06
N LEU A 57 0.35 -5.24 -1.72
CA LEU A 57 1.54 -6.01 -1.33
C LEU A 57 2.07 -5.62 0.06
N GLY A 58 1.85 -4.37 0.50
CA GLY A 58 2.25 -3.94 1.84
C GLY A 58 1.33 -4.45 2.95
N SER A 59 0.05 -4.66 2.63
CA SER A 59 -1.01 -5.05 3.58
C SER A 59 -1.30 -6.55 3.60
N LEU A 60 -1.19 -7.23 2.47
CA LEU A 60 -1.40 -8.67 2.34
C LEU A 60 -0.06 -9.39 2.55
N ALA A 61 0.05 -10.18 3.61
CA ALA A 61 1.22 -11.02 3.88
C ALA A 61 1.18 -12.28 3.00
N CYS A 62 1.40 -12.13 1.70
CA CYS A 62 1.45 -13.26 0.76
C CYS A 62 2.78 -14.02 0.88
N ASP A 63 2.72 -15.35 0.90
CA ASP A 63 3.92 -16.19 1.04
C ASP A 63 4.57 -16.51 -0.32
N ASP A 64 3.75 -16.69 -1.35
CA ASP A 64 4.18 -17.11 -2.68
C ASP A 64 3.60 -16.26 -3.82
N VAL A 65 4.18 -16.45 -5.00
CA VAL A 65 3.79 -15.74 -6.23
C VAL A 65 2.36 -16.06 -6.66
N ASP A 66 1.93 -17.31 -6.48
CA ASP A 66 0.60 -17.77 -6.92
C ASP A 66 -0.51 -17.14 -6.07
N GLU A 67 -0.33 -17.06 -4.75
CA GLU A 67 -1.21 -16.34 -3.84
C GLU A 67 -1.24 -14.85 -4.18
N ALA A 68 -0.07 -14.21 -4.34
CA ALA A 68 0.01 -12.80 -4.66
C ALA A 68 -0.70 -12.46 -5.98
N LYS A 69 -0.53 -13.25 -7.03
CA LYS A 69 -1.24 -13.06 -8.31
C LYS A 69 -2.73 -13.42 -8.24
N THR A 70 -3.12 -14.34 -7.37
CA THR A 70 -4.52 -14.69 -7.16
C THR A 70 -5.27 -13.57 -6.44
N LEU A 71 -4.68 -12.99 -5.40
CA LEU A 71 -5.28 -11.90 -4.62
C LEU A 71 -5.15 -10.54 -5.32
N ILE A 72 -4.05 -10.34 -6.07
CA ILE A 72 -3.74 -9.09 -6.78
C ILE A 72 -3.55 -9.41 -8.28
N PRO A 73 -4.63 -9.69 -9.02
CA PRO A 73 -4.56 -10.15 -10.41
C PRO A 73 -3.94 -9.13 -11.37
N SER A 74 -3.87 -7.85 -11.00
CA SER A 74 -3.24 -6.82 -11.81
C SER A 74 -1.70 -6.92 -11.86
N LEU A 75 -1.07 -7.73 -11.00
CA LEU A 75 0.36 -8.02 -11.02
C LEU A 75 0.79 -8.93 -12.19
N VAL A 76 -0.17 -9.67 -12.78
CA VAL A 76 0.12 -10.60 -13.88
C VAL A 76 0.75 -9.84 -15.05
N GLY A 77 1.96 -10.26 -15.43
CA GLY A 77 2.72 -9.67 -16.54
C GLY A 77 3.48 -8.38 -16.21
N LYS A 78 3.45 -7.89 -14.96
CA LYS A 78 4.23 -6.70 -14.54
C LYS A 78 5.60 -7.03 -13.95
N LYS A 79 5.71 -8.19 -13.29
CA LYS A 79 6.94 -8.68 -12.67
C LYS A 79 7.11 -10.15 -13.03
N THR A 80 8.37 -10.59 -13.15
CA THR A 80 8.64 -12.02 -13.23
C THR A 80 8.39 -12.67 -11.87
N ASP A 81 8.17 -13.98 -11.87
CA ASP A 81 7.88 -14.75 -10.66
C ASP A 81 9.06 -14.69 -9.69
N GLU A 82 10.29 -14.69 -10.23
CA GLU A 82 11.54 -14.54 -9.48
C GLU A 82 11.65 -13.15 -8.81
N GLU A 83 11.32 -12.09 -9.55
CA GLU A 83 11.32 -10.73 -9.01
C GLU A 83 10.26 -10.55 -7.93
N LEU A 84 9.04 -11.06 -8.17
CA LEU A 84 7.93 -10.95 -7.23
C LEU A 84 8.21 -11.75 -5.96
N GLN A 85 8.73 -12.98 -6.08
CA GLN A 85 9.12 -13.77 -4.91
C GLN A 85 10.22 -13.10 -4.10
N SER A 86 11.18 -12.43 -4.75
CA SER A 86 12.22 -11.66 -4.06
C SER A 86 11.62 -10.51 -3.22
N ILE A 87 10.62 -9.81 -3.76
CA ILE A 87 9.90 -8.74 -3.05
C ILE A 87 9.15 -9.31 -1.83
N LEU A 88 8.40 -10.40 -2.00
CA LEU A 88 7.65 -11.04 -0.90
C LEU A 88 8.60 -11.49 0.24
N ASN A 89 9.73 -12.08 -0.12
CA ASN A 89 10.77 -12.48 0.85
C ASN A 89 11.39 -11.29 1.59
N GLN A 90 11.50 -10.12 0.95
CA GLN A 90 11.97 -8.90 1.62
C GLN A 90 10.92 -8.36 2.57
N LEU A 91 9.64 -8.38 2.18
CA LEU A 91 8.53 -7.91 3.01
C LEU A 91 8.35 -8.75 4.28
N SER A 92 8.45 -10.08 4.17
CA SER A 92 8.34 -10.98 5.34
C SER A 92 9.48 -10.79 6.35
N ARG A 93 10.68 -10.44 5.89
CA ARG A 93 11.82 -10.11 6.77
C ARG A 93 11.64 -8.81 7.56
N LEU A 94 10.83 -7.90 7.03
CA LEU A 94 10.55 -6.59 7.64
C LEU A 94 9.32 -6.63 8.54
N GLU A 95 8.63 -7.78 8.61
CA GLU A 95 7.47 -7.96 9.45
C GLU A 95 7.87 -8.01 10.93
N THR A 96 7.19 -7.21 11.74
CA THR A 96 7.42 -7.16 13.19
C THR A 96 6.82 -8.41 13.85
N PRO A 97 7.61 -9.21 14.58
CA PRO A 97 7.05 -10.34 15.31
C PRO A 97 6.16 -9.84 16.45
N TYR A 98 4.99 -10.46 16.59
CA TYR A 98 4.01 -10.16 17.64
C TYR A 98 4.46 -10.59 19.04
#